data_AF-A0A9R0II17-F1
#
_entry.id   AF-A0A9R0II17-F1
#
_cell.length_a   1.000
_cell.length_b   1.000
_cell.length_c   1.000
_cell.angle_alpha   90.00
_cell.angle_beta   90.00
_cell.angle_gamma   90.00
#
_symmetry.space_group_name_H-M   'P 1'
#
loop_
_entity.id
_entity.type
_entity.pdbx_description
1 polymer ?
#
loop_
_entity_poly.entity_id
_entity_poly.type
_entity_poly.pdbx_seq_one_letter_code
_entity_poly.pdbx_strand_id
1 'polypeptide(L)'
;MSLEALLPHMAARVSPNLVSGQRFSPVGNFYPSSQILFKSPGPFQIRTRRFPSIACQGNPTPSDSSPVTEKPSAEPSSGNESNDKSGQVVTSSSNAGLPELPNKEVNKRIAVFSTVAALGLFLSTRFDFGVSLRDLTALAQPYEAALANGKPTVVEFYADWCEVCRELAPDVYKVEQQFRDRVNFVMLNVDNTKWEQEIDEFGVEGIPHFAFLDKDGNEEGNVVGRLPRQYLLENVDALARGKDSIPHARVVGQFSNAEARRIHQVADPRSHG
;
A
#
# COMPACT_ATOMS: atom_id res chain seq x y z
N MET A 1 27.38 67.71 -41.27
CA MET A 1 27.24 68.30 -42.62
C MET A 1 27.44 67.19 -43.62
N SER A 2 26.36 66.87 -44.37
CA SER A 2 26.34 66.10 -45.64
C SER A 2 26.80 64.64 -45.57
N LEU A 3 26.27 63.68 -46.31
CA LEU A 3 25.05 63.42 -47.08
C LEU A 3 25.25 61.95 -47.54
N GLU A 4 24.19 61.19 -47.76
CA GLU A 4 24.07 59.95 -48.59
C GLU A 4 23.30 58.86 -47.82
N ALA A 5 22.41 58.07 -48.39
CA ALA A 5 21.55 58.19 -49.56
C ALA A 5 20.57 57.00 -49.42
N LEU A 6 19.28 57.21 -49.69
CA LEU A 6 18.28 56.16 -49.80
C LEU A 6 18.49 55.34 -51.09
N LEU A 7 18.32 54.02 -51.02
CA LEU A 7 17.64 53.24 -52.06
C LEU A 7 17.16 51.86 -51.55
N PRO A 8 15.91 51.46 -51.83
CA PRO A 8 15.32 50.18 -51.42
C PRO A 8 15.40 49.12 -52.53
N HIS A 9 15.51 47.84 -52.17
CA HIS A 9 15.28 46.73 -53.10
C HIS A 9 14.30 45.69 -52.52
N MET A 10 13.11 45.72 -53.14
CA MET A 10 12.32 44.61 -53.68
C MET A 10 12.04 43.36 -52.83
N ALA A 11 10.73 43.16 -52.69
CA ALA A 11 10.04 41.98 -52.21
C ALA A 11 10.34 40.70 -53.01
N ALA A 12 10.34 39.56 -52.30
CA ALA A 12 9.93 38.28 -52.86
C ALA A 12 9.03 37.56 -51.85
N ARG A 13 7.72 37.57 -52.15
CA ARG A 13 6.74 36.64 -51.58
C ARG A 13 6.95 35.29 -52.25
N VAL A 14 7.05 34.22 -51.47
CA VAL A 14 6.67 32.87 -51.91
C VAL A 14 5.85 32.25 -50.78
N SER A 15 4.55 32.05 -51.04
CA SER A 15 3.66 31.22 -50.24
C SER A 15 3.50 29.84 -50.93
N PRO A 16 2.68 28.93 -50.38
CA PRO A 16 3.12 27.65 -49.85
C PRO A 16 2.91 26.51 -50.86
N ASN A 17 3.54 25.35 -50.62
CA ASN A 17 3.13 24.12 -51.30
C ASN A 17 2.51 23.13 -50.31
N LEU A 18 1.40 22.60 -50.80
CA LEU A 18 0.39 21.75 -50.18
C LEU A 18 0.26 20.54 -51.10
N VAL A 19 0.63 19.35 -50.64
CA VAL A 19 0.33 18.06 -51.30
C VAL A 19 0.21 17.02 -50.18
N SER A 20 -1.01 16.65 -49.81
CA SER A 20 -1.69 15.39 -50.19
C SER A 20 -0.99 14.16 -49.60
N GLY A 21 -1.58 13.41 -48.67
CA GLY A 21 -2.93 12.86 -48.76
C GLY A 21 -2.83 11.40 -49.16
N GLN A 22 -2.69 10.50 -48.19
CA GLN A 22 -3.00 9.09 -48.38
C GLN A 22 -3.96 8.62 -47.29
N ARG A 23 -5.21 8.45 -47.72
CA ARG A 23 -6.24 7.64 -47.07
C ARG A 23 -5.88 6.18 -47.27
N PHE A 24 -5.92 5.40 -46.21
CA PHE A 24 -6.23 3.97 -46.29
C PHE A 24 -7.34 3.67 -45.28
N SER A 25 -8.33 2.91 -45.75
CA SER A 25 -9.41 2.29 -44.97
C SER A 25 -9.67 0.91 -45.63
N PRO A 26 -10.57 0.06 -45.09
CA PRO A 26 -10.35 -0.77 -43.91
C PRO A 26 -10.57 -2.27 -44.23
N VAL A 27 -9.84 -3.16 -43.57
CA VAL A 27 -10.11 -4.62 -43.49
C VAL A 27 -9.51 -5.05 -42.15
N GLY A 28 -10.11 -5.76 -41.21
CA GLY A 28 -11.23 -6.69 -41.21
C GLY A 28 -10.79 -7.90 -40.37
N ASN A 29 -11.36 -8.02 -39.16
CA ASN A 29 -11.41 -9.20 -38.27
C ASN A 29 -10.10 -9.86 -37.78
N PHE A 30 -9.95 -9.97 -36.45
CA PHE A 30 -10.18 -11.21 -35.69
C PHE A 30 -9.73 -11.00 -34.23
N TYR A 31 -10.69 -10.83 -33.33
CA TYR A 31 -10.52 -10.99 -31.88
C TYR A 31 -10.99 -12.38 -31.48
N PRO A 32 -10.20 -13.21 -30.79
CA PRO A 32 -10.76 -14.27 -29.98
C PRO A 32 -11.27 -13.69 -28.66
N SER A 33 -12.60 -13.64 -28.55
CA SER A 33 -13.34 -13.42 -27.32
C SER A 33 -13.29 -14.69 -26.49
N SER A 34 -12.54 -14.70 -25.39
CA SER A 34 -12.66 -15.71 -24.34
C SER A 34 -13.61 -15.19 -23.27
N GLN A 35 -14.91 -15.42 -23.48
CA GLN A 35 -15.95 -15.26 -22.47
C GLN A 35 -15.78 -16.35 -21.42
N ILE A 36 -15.13 -16.05 -20.29
CA ILE A 36 -15.23 -16.88 -19.09
C ILE A 36 -16.50 -16.45 -18.36
N LEU A 37 -17.54 -17.27 -18.53
CA LEU A 37 -18.83 -17.17 -17.86
C LEU A 37 -18.67 -17.51 -16.37
N PHE A 38 -18.31 -16.53 -15.54
CA PHE A 38 -18.40 -16.67 -14.08
C PHE A 38 -19.85 -16.55 -13.64
N LYS A 39 -20.42 -17.70 -13.28
CA LYS A 39 -21.75 -17.87 -12.69
C LYS A 39 -21.79 -17.16 -11.33
N SER A 40 -22.55 -16.08 -11.24
CA SER A 40 -22.78 -15.33 -10.01
C SER A 40 -23.44 -16.23 -8.94
N PRO A 41 -22.93 -16.31 -7.70
CA PRO A 41 -23.64 -16.96 -6.61
C PRO A 41 -24.77 -16.05 -6.12
N GLY A 42 -25.99 -16.59 -6.11
CA GLY A 42 -27.21 -15.86 -5.72
C GLY A 42 -27.18 -15.36 -4.27
N PRO A 43 -28.11 -14.45 -3.90
CA PRO A 43 -28.13 -13.81 -2.61
C PRO A 43 -28.46 -14.80 -1.48
N PHE A 44 -27.50 -14.98 -0.56
CA PHE A 44 -27.71 -15.63 0.72
C PHE A 44 -28.73 -14.84 1.55
N GLN A 45 -29.89 -15.42 1.83
CA GLN A 45 -30.83 -14.89 2.82
C GLN A 45 -30.26 -15.07 4.22
N ILE A 46 -29.85 -13.98 4.85
CA ILE A 46 -29.53 -13.93 6.27
C ILE A 46 -30.85 -13.91 7.04
N ARG A 47 -31.21 -15.06 7.63
CA ARG A 47 -32.35 -15.22 8.53
C ARG A 47 -32.02 -14.54 9.87
N THR A 48 -32.53 -13.34 10.09
CA THR A 48 -32.43 -12.63 11.37
C THR A 48 -33.20 -13.42 12.45
N ARG A 49 -32.47 -13.95 13.44
CA ARG A 49 -33.10 -14.48 14.66
C ARG A 49 -33.46 -13.31 15.57
N ARG A 50 -34.75 -13.13 15.86
CA ARG A 50 -35.24 -12.23 16.91
C ARG A 50 -34.75 -12.73 18.27
N PHE A 51 -34.08 -11.85 19.02
CA PHE A 51 -33.89 -12.01 20.46
C PHE A 51 -35.06 -11.37 21.21
N PRO A 52 -35.60 -11.98 22.29
CA PRO A 52 -36.65 -11.35 23.08
C PRO A 52 -36.04 -10.24 23.95
N SER A 53 -36.76 -9.12 23.99
CA SER A 53 -36.47 -7.95 24.81
C SER A 53 -36.83 -8.23 26.27
N ILE A 54 -35.85 -8.11 27.17
CA ILE A 54 -36.08 -8.08 28.62
C ILE A 54 -36.19 -6.60 29.01
N ALA A 55 -37.36 -6.20 29.47
CA ALA A 55 -37.62 -4.88 30.00
C ALA A 55 -37.19 -4.82 31.49
N CYS A 56 -36.39 -3.82 31.84
CA CYS A 56 -36.07 -3.48 33.22
C CYS A 56 -37.09 -2.47 33.76
N GLN A 57 -37.58 -2.68 34.98
CA GLN A 57 -38.40 -1.70 35.70
C GLN A 57 -38.00 -1.64 37.18
N GLY A 58 -37.69 -0.42 37.64
CA GLY A 58 -37.97 0.08 38.99
C GLY A 58 -36.95 -0.19 40.12
N ASN A 59 -36.20 0.85 40.51
CA ASN A 59 -35.62 1.08 41.86
C ASN A 59 -36.70 1.68 42.82
N PRO A 60 -36.54 1.86 44.16
CA PRO A 60 -35.30 1.94 44.97
C PRO A 60 -35.29 1.22 46.38
N THR A 61 -34.13 1.26 47.04
CA THR A 61 -33.70 0.88 48.43
C THR A 61 -34.49 1.56 49.58
N PRO A 62 -34.37 1.23 50.91
CA PRO A 62 -33.13 0.90 51.68
C PRO A 62 -33.24 -0.08 52.92
N SER A 63 -32.12 -0.25 53.66
CA SER A 63 -31.91 -0.87 55.02
C SER A 63 -32.08 -2.41 55.13
N ASP A 64 -31.30 -3.21 55.87
CA ASP A 64 -30.24 -3.03 56.87
C ASP A 64 -29.47 -4.36 57.08
N SER A 65 -28.26 -4.29 57.66
CA SER A 65 -27.54 -5.30 58.48
C SER A 65 -26.93 -6.59 57.86
N SER A 66 -25.61 -6.74 58.04
CA SER A 66 -24.85 -8.02 58.15
C SER A 66 -24.94 -8.56 59.62
N PRO A 67 -24.25 -9.63 60.09
CA PRO A 67 -23.41 -10.68 59.45
C PRO A 67 -23.61 -12.13 60.04
N VAL A 68 -22.66 -13.04 59.74
CA VAL A 68 -22.18 -14.24 60.52
C VAL A 68 -22.73 -15.62 60.06
N THR A 69 -21.97 -16.45 59.33
CA THR A 69 -20.92 -17.47 59.71
C THR A 69 -21.52 -18.87 59.88
N GLU A 70 -21.06 -19.86 59.10
CA GLU A 70 -20.34 -21.06 59.59
C GLU A 70 -20.13 -22.15 58.50
N LYS A 71 -18.92 -22.70 58.54
CA LYS A 71 -18.31 -23.87 57.90
C LYS A 71 -18.11 -24.86 59.08
N PRO A 72 -18.18 -26.22 58.98
CA PRO A 72 -17.25 -27.01 58.16
C PRO A 72 -17.64 -28.42 57.68
N SER A 73 -16.90 -28.85 56.64
CA SER A 73 -16.21 -30.13 56.42
C SER A 73 -16.79 -31.45 56.97
N ALA A 74 -16.86 -32.48 56.09
CA ALA A 74 -16.04 -33.70 56.20
C ALA A 74 -16.36 -34.71 55.06
N GLU A 75 -15.35 -35.15 54.32
CA GLU A 75 -15.26 -36.53 53.81
C GLU A 75 -14.78 -37.44 54.96
N PRO A 76 -14.95 -38.79 54.89
CA PRO A 76 -13.86 -39.58 54.30
C PRO A 76 -14.30 -40.87 53.57
N SER A 77 -13.26 -41.51 53.05
CA SER A 77 -13.06 -42.59 52.11
C SER A 77 -13.32 -44.04 52.55
N SER A 78 -13.42 -44.89 51.52
CA SER A 78 -12.74 -46.21 51.32
C SER A 78 -13.34 -47.53 51.82
N GLY A 79 -13.16 -48.56 50.97
CA GLY A 79 -13.11 -49.99 51.31
C GLY A 79 -14.37 -50.80 50.97
N ASN A 80 -14.37 -52.02 50.43
CA ASN A 80 -13.56 -52.87 49.53
C ASN A 80 -14.27 -54.25 49.52
N GLU A 81 -14.28 -54.98 48.39
CA GLU A 81 -14.30 -56.47 48.27
C GLU A 81 -15.53 -57.25 48.84
N SER A 82 -16.04 -58.39 48.35
CA SER A 82 -15.62 -59.39 47.35
C SER A 82 -16.79 -60.36 47.04
N ASN A 83 -16.71 -61.01 45.87
CA ASN A 83 -17.21 -62.33 45.45
C ASN A 83 -18.72 -62.69 45.46
N ASP A 84 -19.24 -63.13 44.31
CA ASP A 84 -19.45 -64.58 44.06
C ASP A 84 -19.68 -64.89 42.56
N LYS A 85 -19.46 -66.16 42.23
CA LYS A 85 -19.19 -66.78 40.94
C LYS A 85 -20.40 -67.55 40.44
N SER A 86 -20.74 -67.46 39.15
CA SER A 86 -21.21 -68.62 38.38
C SER A 86 -21.17 -68.34 36.88
N GLY A 87 -20.64 -69.30 36.11
CA GLY A 87 -20.41 -69.17 34.67
C GLY A 87 -21.54 -69.72 33.82
N GLN A 88 -21.59 -69.27 32.56
CA GLN A 88 -22.01 -70.11 31.45
C GLN A 88 -21.42 -69.61 30.14
N VAL A 89 -20.80 -70.55 29.42
CA VAL A 89 -20.30 -70.44 28.05
C VAL A 89 -21.50 -70.43 27.09
N VAL A 90 -21.62 -69.47 26.17
CA VAL A 90 -21.96 -69.72 24.74
C VAL A 90 -21.45 -68.55 23.88
N THR A 91 -20.83 -68.95 22.79
CA THR A 91 -20.23 -68.25 21.67
C THR A 91 -21.16 -67.28 20.92
N SER A 92 -20.52 -66.33 20.22
CA SER A 92 -20.83 -65.78 18.89
C SER A 92 -21.32 -64.31 18.76
N SER A 93 -20.37 -63.49 18.30
CA SER A 93 -20.46 -62.52 17.19
C SER A 93 -21.50 -61.40 17.24
N SER A 94 -21.01 -60.18 17.44
CA SER A 94 -21.52 -58.95 16.80
C SER A 94 -20.43 -57.87 16.86
N ASN A 95 -19.80 -57.60 15.72
CA ASN A 95 -18.84 -56.52 15.55
C ASN A 95 -19.52 -55.16 15.80
N ALA A 96 -19.30 -54.59 16.98
CA ALA A 96 -19.36 -53.16 17.20
C ALA A 96 -17.92 -52.71 17.45
N GLY A 97 -17.21 -52.35 16.37
CA GLY A 97 -15.88 -51.76 16.47
C GLY A 97 -15.97 -50.43 17.22
N LEU A 98 -15.35 -50.39 18.39
CA LEU A 98 -15.05 -49.16 19.12
C LEU A 98 -14.26 -48.22 18.20
N PRO A 99 -14.48 -46.90 18.20
CA PRO A 99 -13.63 -45.99 17.45
C PRO A 99 -12.18 -46.19 17.88
N GLU A 100 -11.34 -46.52 16.91
CA GLU A 100 -9.91 -46.76 17.10
C GLU A 100 -9.28 -45.52 17.75
N LEU A 101 -8.76 -45.70 18.97
CA LEU A 101 -8.15 -44.60 19.70
C LEU A 101 -6.95 -44.08 18.90
N PRO A 102 -6.85 -42.76 18.71
CA PRO A 102 -5.83 -42.18 17.84
C PRO A 102 -4.44 -42.60 18.32
N ASN A 103 -3.66 -43.18 17.40
CA ASN A 103 -2.35 -43.69 17.73
C ASN A 103 -1.43 -42.55 18.24
N LYS A 104 -0.55 -42.87 19.19
CA LYS A 104 0.36 -41.88 19.84
C LYS A 104 1.24 -41.12 18.83
N GLU A 105 1.50 -41.73 17.68
CA GLU A 105 2.35 -41.18 16.63
C GLU A 105 1.62 -40.09 15.82
N VAL A 106 0.33 -40.28 15.54
CA VAL A 106 -0.52 -39.30 14.86
C VAL A 106 -0.79 -38.11 15.77
N ASN A 107 -1.07 -38.32 17.05
CA ASN A 107 -1.24 -37.22 18.00
C ASN A 107 0.04 -36.39 18.16
N LYS A 108 1.21 -37.04 18.18
CA LYS A 108 2.52 -36.35 18.20
C LYS A 108 2.72 -35.52 16.94
N ARG A 109 2.38 -36.04 15.76
CA ARG A 109 2.46 -35.29 14.50
C ARG A 109 1.54 -34.08 14.50
N ILE A 110 0.27 -34.27 14.87
CA ILE A 110 -0.70 -33.16 14.95
C ILE A 110 -0.20 -32.07 15.91
N ALA A 111 0.31 -32.46 17.08
CA ALA A 111 0.86 -31.50 18.04
C ALA A 111 2.05 -30.73 17.46
N VAL A 112 3.00 -31.40 16.79
CA VAL A 112 4.15 -30.74 16.14
C VAL A 112 3.71 -29.82 15.01
N PHE A 113 2.80 -30.26 14.14
CA PHE A 113 2.28 -29.41 13.07
C PHE A 113 1.55 -28.18 13.63
N SER A 114 0.73 -28.35 14.66
CA SER A 114 0.02 -27.24 15.30
C SER A 114 0.97 -26.24 15.94
N THR A 115 2.03 -26.69 16.61
CA THR A 115 3.00 -25.79 17.24
C THR A 115 3.85 -25.06 16.21
N VAL A 116 4.33 -25.76 15.17
CA VAL A 116 5.07 -25.14 14.06
C VAL A 116 4.20 -24.14 13.30
N ALA A 117 2.95 -24.47 13.01
CA ALA A 117 2.02 -23.55 12.35
C ALA A 117 1.72 -22.33 13.22
N ALA A 118 1.51 -22.50 14.53
CA ALA A 118 1.28 -21.40 15.46
C ALA A 118 2.51 -20.49 15.58
N LEU A 119 3.71 -21.06 15.69
CA LEU A 119 4.97 -20.32 15.71
C LEU A 119 5.20 -19.63 14.37
N GLY A 120 4.96 -20.31 13.25
CA GLY A 120 5.06 -19.75 11.90
C GLY A 120 4.14 -18.54 11.75
N LEU A 121 2.86 -18.66 12.08
CA LEU A 121 1.91 -17.54 12.02
C LEU A 121 2.30 -16.41 12.96
N PHE A 122 2.70 -16.71 14.20
CA PHE A 122 3.13 -15.70 15.17
C PHE A 122 4.37 -14.94 14.67
N LEU A 123 5.39 -15.66 14.19
CA LEU A 123 6.59 -15.06 13.63
C LEU A 123 6.25 -14.26 12.36
N SER A 124 5.41 -14.75 11.45
CA SER A 124 4.99 -14.00 10.26
C SER A 124 4.28 -12.70 10.59
N THR A 125 3.52 -12.64 11.69
CA THR A 125 2.87 -11.39 12.13
C THR A 125 3.80 -10.43 12.87
N ARG A 126 5.01 -10.86 13.25
CA ARG A 126 5.94 -10.08 14.09
C ARG A 126 7.28 -9.79 13.44
N PHE A 127 7.68 -10.57 12.44
CA PHE A 127 8.88 -10.37 11.64
C PHE A 127 8.51 -9.57 10.39
N ASP A 128 8.49 -8.25 10.54
CA ASP A 128 8.62 -7.33 9.41
C ASP A 128 10.08 -7.36 8.94
N PHE A 129 10.41 -8.22 7.98
CA PHE A 129 11.68 -8.12 7.26
C PHE A 129 11.69 -6.79 6.50
N GLY A 130 12.42 -5.80 7.03
CA GLY A 130 12.52 -4.48 6.43
C GLY A 130 13.25 -4.56 5.08
N VAL A 131 12.73 -3.86 4.09
CA VAL A 131 13.40 -3.64 2.80
C VAL A 131 14.51 -2.61 3.00
N SER A 132 15.69 -2.87 2.44
CA SER A 132 16.80 -1.90 2.51
C SER A 132 16.59 -0.77 1.50
N LEU A 133 17.22 0.38 1.73
CA LEU A 133 17.18 1.50 0.78
C LEU A 133 17.68 1.10 -0.62
N ARG A 134 18.68 0.22 -0.70
CA ARG A 134 19.21 -0.30 -1.97
C ARG A 134 18.22 -1.21 -2.70
N ASP A 135 17.49 -2.03 -1.97
CA ASP A 135 16.46 -2.89 -2.56
C ASP A 135 15.27 -2.05 -3.04
N LEU A 136 14.86 -1.05 -2.25
CA LEU A 136 13.79 -0.13 -2.61
C LEU A 136 14.12 0.66 -3.89
N THR A 137 15.33 1.20 -3.97
CA THR A 137 15.81 1.93 -5.15
C THR A 137 15.93 1.05 -6.40
N ALA A 138 16.26 -0.23 -6.23
CA ALA A 138 16.27 -1.19 -7.34
C ALA A 138 14.86 -1.54 -7.86
N LEU A 139 13.83 -1.41 -7.01
CA LEU A 139 12.43 -1.65 -7.38
C LEU A 139 11.73 -0.40 -7.95
N ALA A 140 12.28 0.80 -7.68
CA ALA A 140 11.69 2.07 -8.08
C ALA A 140 11.49 2.19 -9.60
N GLN A 141 10.42 2.87 -9.99
CA GLN A 141 10.11 3.16 -11.40
C GLN A 141 11.14 4.16 -11.96
N PRO A 142 11.62 3.98 -13.20
CA PRO A 142 12.41 5.01 -13.88
C PRO A 142 11.58 6.29 -14.06
N TYR A 143 12.19 7.44 -13.73
CA TYR A 143 11.51 8.75 -13.75
C TYR A 143 10.79 9.06 -15.07
N GLU A 144 11.48 8.97 -16.20
CA GLU A 144 10.89 9.24 -17.53
C GLU A 144 9.69 8.34 -17.85
N ALA A 145 9.77 7.07 -17.44
CA ALA A 145 8.70 6.10 -17.66
C ALA A 145 7.50 6.37 -16.74
N ALA A 146 7.74 6.89 -15.53
CA ALA A 146 6.70 7.29 -14.60
C ALA A 146 5.90 8.47 -15.16
N LEU A 147 6.56 9.51 -15.67
CA LEU A 147 5.90 10.68 -16.24
C LEU A 147 5.15 10.37 -17.54
N ALA A 148 5.64 9.43 -18.35
CA ALA A 148 5.01 9.09 -19.63
C ALA A 148 3.76 8.19 -19.51
N ASN A 149 3.53 7.54 -18.35
CA ASN A 149 2.49 6.50 -18.22
C ASN A 149 1.13 7.00 -17.72
N GLY A 150 1.00 8.31 -17.43
CA GLY A 150 -0.25 8.96 -17.04
C GLY A 150 -0.78 8.57 -15.66
N LYS A 151 0.05 7.97 -14.80
CA LYS A 151 -0.26 7.79 -13.38
C LYS A 151 0.37 8.91 -12.56
N PRO A 152 -0.28 9.34 -11.46
CA PRO A 152 0.37 10.20 -10.50
C PRO A 152 1.64 9.56 -9.95
N THR A 153 2.60 10.39 -9.55
CA THR A 153 3.95 9.95 -9.20
C THR A 153 4.40 10.54 -7.88
N VAL A 154 4.95 9.71 -7.00
CA VAL A 154 5.73 10.16 -5.83
C VAL A 154 7.20 10.09 -6.22
N VAL A 155 7.91 11.20 -6.10
CA VAL A 155 9.36 11.27 -6.29
C VAL A 155 10.01 11.46 -4.92
N GLU A 156 10.88 10.53 -4.54
CA GLU A 156 11.73 10.65 -3.35
C GLU A 156 13.16 11.00 -3.77
N PHE A 157 13.63 12.18 -3.38
CA PHE A 157 15.05 12.53 -3.47
C PHE A 157 15.77 12.04 -2.23
N TYR A 158 16.83 11.27 -2.43
CA TYR A 158 17.55 10.56 -1.38
C TYR A 158 19.07 10.56 -1.65
N ALA A 159 19.85 10.02 -0.72
CA ALA A 159 21.25 9.67 -0.94
C ALA A 159 21.61 8.39 -0.18
N ASP A 160 22.68 7.70 -0.60
CA ASP A 160 23.14 6.48 0.06
C ASP A 160 23.67 6.73 1.48
N TRP A 161 24.17 7.94 1.74
CA TRP A 161 24.65 8.40 3.05
C TRP A 161 23.52 8.90 3.97
N CYS A 162 22.29 8.96 3.48
CA CYS A 162 21.14 9.47 4.23
C CYS A 162 20.59 8.40 5.20
N GLU A 163 20.88 8.54 6.50
CA GLU A 163 20.36 7.64 7.54
C GLU A 163 18.82 7.65 7.59
N VAL A 164 18.21 8.83 7.56
CA VAL A 164 16.75 8.98 7.64
C VAL A 164 16.05 8.31 6.46
N CYS A 165 16.63 8.37 5.26
CA CYS A 165 16.10 7.71 4.06
C CYS A 165 16.15 6.18 4.23
N ARG A 166 17.25 5.65 4.79
CA ARG A 166 17.38 4.22 5.13
C ARG A 166 16.35 3.76 6.16
N GLU A 167 16.09 4.57 7.18
CA GLU A 167 15.09 4.25 8.20
C GLU A 167 13.66 4.28 7.63
N LEU A 168 13.38 5.16 6.66
CA LEU A 168 12.07 5.26 6.02
C LEU A 168 11.81 4.19 4.95
N ALA A 169 12.85 3.60 4.37
CA ALA A 169 12.71 2.64 3.26
C ALA A 169 11.67 1.52 3.52
N PRO A 170 11.59 0.88 4.71
CA PRO A 170 10.56 -0.12 4.98
C PRO A 170 9.14 0.45 4.99
N ASP A 171 8.95 1.69 5.44
CA ASP A 171 7.65 2.36 5.47
C ASP A 171 7.23 2.80 4.07
N VAL A 172 8.15 3.37 3.27
CA VAL A 172 7.92 3.72 1.87
C VAL A 172 7.54 2.48 1.06
N TYR A 173 8.30 1.38 1.21
CA TYR A 173 8.01 0.11 0.55
C TYR A 173 6.60 -0.40 0.85
N LYS A 174 6.15 -0.33 2.11
CA LYS A 174 4.79 -0.77 2.51
C LYS A 174 3.71 0.04 1.81
N VAL A 175 3.91 1.36 1.68
CA VAL A 175 2.96 2.22 0.95
C VAL A 175 3.04 1.93 -0.55
N GLU A 176 4.24 1.80 -1.12
CA GLU A 176 4.43 1.43 -2.52
C GLU A 176 3.67 0.14 -2.87
N GLN A 177 3.81 -0.92 -2.08
CA GLN A 177 3.11 -2.19 -2.35
C GLN A 177 1.58 -2.04 -2.36
N GLN A 178 1.02 -1.11 -1.60
CA GLN A 178 -0.43 -0.84 -1.57
C GLN A 178 -0.91 -0.03 -2.78
N PHE A 179 -0.04 0.78 -3.39
CA PHE A 179 -0.43 1.76 -4.41
C PHE A 179 0.26 1.58 -5.77
N ARG A 180 1.19 0.63 -5.94
CA ARG A 180 1.97 0.40 -7.17
C ARG A 180 1.17 0.33 -8.47
N ASP A 181 -0.09 -0.13 -8.40
CA ASP A 181 -0.96 -0.23 -9.58
C ASP A 181 -1.57 1.12 -9.98
N ARG A 182 -1.63 2.09 -9.04
CA ARG A 182 -2.31 3.39 -9.18
C ARG A 182 -1.37 4.60 -9.13
N VAL A 183 -0.22 4.47 -8.49
CA VAL A 183 0.75 5.55 -8.25
C VAL A 183 2.15 5.02 -8.55
N ASN A 184 2.94 5.79 -9.29
CA ASN A 184 4.36 5.49 -9.49
C ASN A 184 5.18 5.92 -8.27
N PHE A 185 6.21 5.15 -7.95
CA PHE A 185 7.22 5.52 -6.95
C PHE A 185 8.56 5.61 -7.65
N VAL A 186 9.17 6.79 -7.61
CA VAL A 186 10.45 7.10 -8.23
C VAL A 186 11.42 7.52 -7.14
N MET A 187 12.67 7.09 -7.26
CA MET A 187 13.73 7.51 -6.35
C MET A 187 14.88 8.13 -7.14
N LEU A 188 15.26 9.35 -6.76
CA LEU A 188 16.34 10.12 -7.40
C LEU A 188 17.46 10.35 -6.40
N ASN A 189 18.65 9.82 -6.71
CA ASN A 189 19.81 10.02 -5.87
C ASN A 189 20.40 11.41 -6.12
N VAL A 190 20.49 12.25 -5.10
CA VAL A 190 20.98 13.63 -5.22
C VAL A 190 22.47 13.73 -5.53
N ASP A 191 23.24 12.67 -5.29
CA ASP A 191 24.66 12.61 -5.67
C ASP A 191 24.86 12.27 -7.17
N ASN A 192 23.78 11.90 -7.88
CA ASN A 192 23.84 11.57 -9.29
C ASN A 192 23.58 12.82 -10.14
N THR A 193 24.63 13.28 -10.82
CA THR A 193 24.63 14.49 -11.65
C THR A 193 23.60 14.47 -12.79
N LYS A 194 23.09 13.28 -13.16
CA LYS A 194 21.98 13.17 -14.12
C LYS A 194 20.75 13.97 -13.67
N TRP A 195 20.52 14.08 -12.36
CA TRP A 195 19.30 14.65 -11.79
C TRP A 195 19.45 16.11 -11.33
N GLU A 196 20.55 16.79 -11.70
CA GLU A 196 20.80 18.19 -11.32
C GLU A 196 19.63 19.11 -11.70
N GLN A 197 19.08 18.93 -12.90
CA GLN A 197 17.95 19.74 -13.37
C GLN A 197 16.71 19.51 -12.51
N GLU A 198 16.36 18.26 -12.21
CA GLU A 198 15.22 17.92 -11.38
C GLU A 198 15.41 18.39 -9.92
N ILE A 199 16.62 18.26 -9.37
CA ILE A 199 16.97 18.76 -8.03
C ILE A 199 16.69 20.26 -7.93
N ASP A 200 17.14 21.03 -8.92
CA ASP A 200 16.89 22.47 -8.99
C ASP A 200 15.39 22.78 -9.21
N GLU A 201 14.75 22.04 -10.11
CA GLU A 201 13.36 22.23 -10.48
C GLU A 201 12.41 21.95 -9.31
N PHE A 202 12.62 20.88 -8.55
CA PHE A 202 11.82 20.56 -7.37
C PHE A 202 12.25 21.36 -6.12
N GLY A 203 13.27 22.21 -6.21
CA GLY A 203 13.77 23.01 -5.10
C GLY A 203 14.24 22.13 -3.94
N VAL A 204 15.05 21.11 -4.25
CA VAL A 204 15.51 20.12 -3.27
C VAL A 204 16.62 20.72 -2.40
N GLU A 205 16.22 21.33 -1.29
CA GLU A 205 17.14 21.97 -0.31
C GLU A 205 17.62 21.00 0.79
N GLY A 206 17.07 19.79 0.86
CA GLY A 206 17.43 18.78 1.86
C GLY A 206 16.75 17.45 1.60
N ILE A 207 17.27 16.37 2.19
CA ILE A 207 16.77 15.00 2.01
C ILE A 207 16.36 14.34 3.34
N PRO A 208 15.40 13.39 3.34
CA PRO A 208 14.58 13.00 2.18
C PRO A 208 13.63 14.11 1.74
N HIS A 209 13.40 14.23 0.43
CA HIS A 209 12.41 15.17 -0.13
C HIS A 209 11.39 14.35 -0.91
N PHE A 210 10.11 14.48 -0.57
CA PHE A 210 9.01 13.84 -1.29
C PHE A 210 8.26 14.89 -2.10
N ALA A 211 8.26 14.77 -3.42
CA ALA A 211 7.41 15.56 -4.31
C ALA A 211 6.23 14.69 -4.80
N PHE A 212 5.03 15.24 -4.75
CA PHE A 212 3.79 14.56 -5.14
C PHE A 212 3.30 15.14 -6.46
N LEU A 213 3.36 14.36 -7.53
CA LEU A 213 3.04 14.79 -8.88
C LEU A 213 1.70 14.23 -9.34
N ASP A 214 0.87 15.08 -9.94
CA ASP A 214 -0.35 14.64 -10.62
C ASP A 214 -0.03 13.75 -11.85
N LYS A 215 -1.07 13.31 -12.54
CA LYS A 215 -0.94 12.47 -13.75
C LYS A 215 -0.29 13.18 -14.94
N ASP A 216 -0.23 14.51 -14.90
CA ASP A 216 0.32 15.37 -15.95
C ASP A 216 1.76 15.81 -15.61
N GLY A 217 2.28 15.41 -14.44
CA GLY A 217 3.62 15.74 -13.96
C GLY A 217 3.70 17.05 -13.14
N ASN A 218 2.57 17.68 -12.84
CA ASN A 218 2.54 18.91 -12.04
C ASN A 218 2.73 18.59 -10.55
N GLU A 219 3.51 19.40 -9.85
CA GLU A 219 3.75 19.24 -8.42
C GLU A 219 2.56 19.78 -7.60
N GLU A 220 1.81 18.88 -6.98
CA GLU A 220 0.67 19.19 -6.10
C GLU A 220 1.10 19.55 -4.67
N GLY A 221 2.33 19.20 -4.32
CA GLY A 221 2.93 19.55 -3.03
C GLY A 221 4.21 18.78 -2.76
N ASN A 222 4.95 19.21 -1.72
CA ASN A 222 6.14 18.49 -1.25
C ASN A 222 6.28 18.44 0.28
N VAL A 223 7.11 17.51 0.73
CA VAL A 223 7.54 17.35 2.12
C VAL A 223 9.05 17.20 2.16
N VAL A 224 9.71 17.98 3.03
CA VAL A 224 11.16 17.87 3.30
C VAL A 224 11.37 17.29 4.69
N GLY A 225 12.22 16.29 4.80
CA GLY A 225 12.59 15.61 6.04
C GLY A 225 11.73 14.39 6.36
N ARG A 226 11.85 13.90 7.60
CA ARG A 226 11.22 12.65 8.03
C ARG A 226 9.69 12.72 7.90
N LEU A 227 9.11 11.79 7.15
CA LEU A 227 7.67 11.66 6.94
C LEU A 227 7.14 10.35 7.55
N PRO A 228 6.33 10.39 8.61
CA PRO A 228 5.73 9.18 9.18
C PRO A 228 4.87 8.41 8.16
N ARG A 229 4.90 7.07 8.21
CA ARG A 229 4.15 6.20 7.28
C ARG A 229 2.69 6.59 7.11
N GLN A 230 2.00 6.95 8.19
CA GLN A 230 0.59 7.32 8.12
C GLN A 230 0.37 8.55 7.24
N TYR A 231 1.21 9.57 7.36
CA TYR A 231 1.11 10.79 6.57
C TYR A 231 1.50 10.53 5.11
N LEU A 232 2.53 9.70 4.87
CA LEU A 232 2.85 9.25 3.52
C LEU A 232 1.65 8.52 2.89
N LEU A 233 1.01 7.60 3.61
CA LEU A 233 -0.16 6.87 3.13
C LEU A 233 -1.33 7.81 2.81
N GLU A 234 -1.63 8.77 3.67
CA GLU A 234 -2.72 9.74 3.45
C GLU A 234 -2.43 10.67 2.27
N ASN A 235 -1.18 11.07 2.07
CA ASN A 235 -0.74 11.85 0.90
C ASN A 235 -0.89 11.04 -0.39
N VAL A 236 -0.39 9.80 -0.41
CA VAL A 236 -0.49 8.92 -1.58
C VAL A 236 -1.93 8.56 -1.89
N ASP A 237 -2.78 8.36 -0.87
CA ASP A 237 -4.22 8.10 -1.06
C ASP A 237 -4.97 9.34 -1.58
N ALA A 238 -4.58 10.55 -1.17
CA ALA A 238 -5.09 11.78 -1.77
C ALA A 238 -4.68 11.89 -3.24
N LEU A 239 -3.41 11.63 -3.54
CA LEU A 239 -2.85 11.69 -4.89
C LEU A 239 -3.48 10.64 -5.82
N ALA A 240 -3.64 9.40 -5.36
CA ALA A 240 -4.30 8.33 -6.11
C ALA A 240 -5.77 8.61 -6.44
N ARG A 241 -6.42 9.51 -5.69
CA ARG A 241 -7.80 9.97 -5.93
C ARG A 241 -7.88 11.22 -6.80
N GLY A 242 -6.73 11.78 -7.22
CA GLY A 242 -6.67 13.01 -8.03
C GLY A 242 -7.21 14.23 -7.28
N LYS A 243 -6.88 14.38 -5.99
CA LYS A 243 -7.19 15.60 -5.24
C LYS A 243 -6.12 16.66 -5.49
N ASP A 244 -6.54 17.89 -5.75
CA ASP A 244 -5.68 19.08 -5.95
C ASP A 244 -4.94 19.56 -4.67
N SER A 245 -5.06 18.81 -3.57
CA SER A 245 -4.42 19.18 -2.30
C SER A 245 -4.00 17.93 -1.53
N ILE A 246 -2.73 17.90 -1.18
CA ILE A 246 -2.08 16.81 -0.46
C ILE A 246 -2.03 17.15 1.04
N PRO A 247 -2.73 16.39 1.92
CA PRO A 247 -3.05 16.82 3.29
C PRO A 247 -1.85 17.19 4.19
N HIS A 248 -0.73 16.47 4.05
CA HIS A 248 0.47 16.67 4.87
C HIS A 248 1.64 17.22 4.06
N ALA A 249 1.38 17.80 2.90
CA ALA A 249 2.40 18.44 2.08
C ALA A 249 2.25 19.96 2.09
N ARG A 250 3.37 20.65 1.95
CA ARG A 250 3.37 22.08 1.66
C ARG A 250 2.85 22.28 0.24
N VAL A 251 1.85 23.13 0.08
CA VAL A 251 1.34 23.55 -1.23
C VAL A 251 2.43 24.30 -1.97
N VAL A 252 2.77 23.81 -3.16
CA VAL A 252 3.59 24.55 -4.11
C VAL A 252 2.65 25.40 -4.95
N GLY A 253 2.84 26.72 -4.95
CA GLY A 253 1.92 27.62 -5.65
C GLY A 253 1.90 27.36 -7.16
N GLN A 254 0.80 27.71 -7.83
CA GLN A 254 0.59 27.57 -9.30
C GLN A 254 1.67 28.23 -10.18
N PHE A 255 2.61 28.98 -9.61
CA PHE A 255 3.71 29.63 -10.33
C PHE A 255 4.89 28.69 -10.61
N SER A 256 4.90 27.50 -10.05
CA SER A 256 5.93 26.48 -10.27
C SER A 256 5.52 25.50 -11.37
N ASN A 257 5.07 26.02 -12.51
CA ASN A 257 5.02 25.21 -13.73
C ASN A 257 6.46 24.77 -14.07
N ALA A 258 6.68 23.51 -14.43
CA ALA A 258 7.96 23.01 -14.94
C ALA A 258 8.57 23.92 -16.04
N GLU A 259 7.72 24.43 -16.94
CA GLU A 259 8.07 25.42 -17.97
C GLU A 259 8.39 26.81 -17.39
N ALA A 260 7.76 27.22 -16.28
CA ALA A 260 8.06 28.49 -15.59
C ALA A 260 9.32 28.41 -14.71
N ARG A 261 9.76 27.19 -14.34
CA ARG A 261 11.05 26.93 -13.67
C ARG A 261 12.20 26.75 -14.65
N ARG A 262 11.96 26.72 -15.97
CA ARG A 262 13.05 26.90 -16.94
C ARG A 262 13.64 28.28 -16.74
N ILE A 263 14.72 28.31 -15.97
CA ILE A 263 15.60 29.47 -15.80
C ILE A 263 15.82 30.02 -17.21
N HIS A 264 15.34 31.25 -17.45
CA HIS A 264 15.84 32.03 -18.57
C HIS A 264 17.36 31.93 -18.46
N GLN A 265 18.03 31.30 -19.44
CA GLN A 265 19.48 31.30 -19.49
C GLN A 265 19.91 32.75 -19.32
N VAL A 266 20.36 33.11 -18.12
CA VAL A 266 20.85 34.44 -17.84
C VAL A 266 22.06 34.54 -18.74
N ALA A 267 21.94 35.33 -19.81
CA ALA A 267 23.06 35.66 -20.65
C ALA A 267 24.19 36.10 -19.71
N ASP A 268 25.37 35.49 -19.89
CA ASP A 268 26.55 35.76 -19.07
C ASP A 268 26.67 37.28 -18.83
N PRO A 269 26.66 37.76 -17.56
CA PRO A 269 26.78 39.20 -17.27
C PRO A 269 28.03 39.84 -17.87
N ARG A 270 28.99 39.04 -18.35
CA ARG A 270 30.21 39.46 -19.05
C ARG A 270 30.12 39.46 -20.58
N SER A 271 28.98 39.13 -21.18
CA SER A 271 28.82 39.11 -22.65
C SER A 271 28.53 40.49 -23.28
N HIS A 272 28.83 41.58 -22.57
CA HIS A 272 28.87 42.93 -23.13
C HIS A 272 30.32 43.28 -23.49
N GLY A 273 30.80 42.78 -24.61
CA GLY A 273 32.14 43.05 -25.13
C GLY A 273 32.23 42.80 -26.63
#